data_AF-X1EH61-F1
#
_entry.id   AF-X1EH61-F1
#
_cell.length_a   1.000
_cell.length_b   1.000
_cell.length_c   1.000
_cell.angle_alpha   90.00
_cell.angle_beta   90.00
_cell.angle_gamma   90.00
#
_symmetry.space_group_name_H-M   'P 1'
#
loop_
_entity.id
_entity.type
_entity.pdbx_description
1 polymer ?
#
loop_
_entity_poly.entity_id
_entity_poly.type
_entity_poly.pdbx_seq_one_letter_code
_entity_poly.pdbx_strand_id
1 'polypeptide(L)'
;RDVRETKRQRIIERAAELLKEWDQKSLDQSEIEEKIDTDIKLGEIISWGPEKLPAGPDVESNPELIIVEGRADVLNLLRVSVKNTISVQGTHVPKSVIKLAKQKKSVTAFVDGDRGGTIILNELLQVTKIDNVARAPEGFEVEELTRKQLVKALQNKK
;
A
#
# COMPACT_ATOMS: atom_id res chain seq x y z
N ARG A 1 -0.07 14.21 -48.97
CA ARG A 1 0.99 14.37 -47.94
C ARG A 1 0.54 15.29 -46.79
N ASP A 2 -0.38 16.21 -47.06
CA ASP A 2 -0.94 17.25 -46.17
C ASP A 2 -1.76 16.75 -44.93
N VAL A 3 -2.58 15.70 -45.10
CA VAL A 3 -3.52 15.22 -44.05
C VAL A 3 -2.82 14.60 -42.83
N ARG A 4 -1.62 14.05 -43.03
CA ARG A 4 -0.83 13.44 -41.95
C ARG A 4 -0.12 14.51 -41.11
N GLU A 5 0.32 15.58 -41.76
CA GLU A 5 1.00 16.70 -41.12
C GLU A 5 0.01 17.51 -40.27
N THR A 6 -1.18 17.79 -40.80
CA THR A 6 -2.28 18.43 -40.05
C THR A 6 -2.77 17.61 -38.87
N LYS A 7 -2.87 16.27 -38.98
CA LYS A 7 -3.19 15.40 -37.82
C LYS A 7 -2.12 15.46 -36.74
N ARG A 8 -0.84 15.47 -37.14
CA ARG A 8 0.28 15.56 -36.20
C ARG A 8 0.31 16.91 -35.49
N GLN A 9 0.06 17.99 -36.23
CA GLN A 9 -0.05 19.34 -35.69
C GLN A 9 -1.14 19.43 -34.62
N ARG A 10 -2.34 18.89 -34.90
CA ARG A 10 -3.46 18.87 -33.94
C ARG A 10 -3.16 18.05 -32.68
N ILE A 11 -2.43 16.94 -32.80
CA ILE A 11 -2.03 16.14 -31.63
C ILE A 11 -1.05 16.95 -30.76
N ILE A 12 -0.10 17.65 -31.38
CA ILE A 12 0.87 18.48 -30.68
C ILE A 12 0.18 19.68 -30.02
N GLU A 13 -0.74 20.35 -30.72
CA GLU A 13 -1.54 21.44 -30.18
C GLU A 13 -2.40 20.99 -29.01
N ARG A 14 -3.06 19.83 -29.13
CA ARG A 14 -3.87 19.28 -28.03
C ARG A 14 -3.03 18.87 -26.83
N ALA A 15 -1.85 18.32 -27.05
CA ALA A 15 -0.91 18.01 -25.97
C ALA A 15 -0.40 19.28 -25.28
N ALA A 16 -0.13 20.35 -26.05
CA ALA A 16 0.28 21.64 -25.51
C ALA A 16 -0.86 22.35 -24.75
N GLU A 17 -2.11 22.23 -25.20
CA GLU A 17 -3.30 22.68 -24.47
C GLU A 17 -3.49 21.93 -23.15
N LEU A 18 -3.36 20.60 -23.14
CA LEU A 18 -3.46 19.79 -21.92
C LEU A 18 -2.34 20.12 -20.92
N LEU A 19 -1.11 20.36 -21.41
CA LEU A 19 0.00 20.82 -20.58
C LEU A 19 -0.27 22.22 -19.99
N LYS A 20 -0.84 23.13 -20.77
CA LYS A 20 -1.26 24.46 -20.29
C LYS A 20 -2.41 24.40 -19.29
N GLU A 21 -3.40 23.52 -19.50
CA GLU A 21 -4.47 23.28 -18.54
C GLU A 21 -3.94 22.65 -17.23
N TRP A 22 -2.89 21.82 -17.31
CA TRP A 22 -2.14 21.34 -16.14
C TRP A 22 -1.34 22.44 -15.44
N ASP A 23 -0.74 23.37 -16.19
CA ASP A 23 0.02 24.50 -15.61
C ASP A 23 -0.90 25.58 -15.02
N GLN A 24 -2.08 25.79 -15.62
CA GLN A 24 -3.09 26.78 -15.19
C GLN A 24 -4.00 26.28 -14.08
N LYS A 25 -4.20 24.96 -13.96
CA LYS A 25 -4.55 24.36 -12.68
C LYS A 25 -3.28 24.35 -11.84
N SER A 26 -2.91 25.51 -11.32
CA SER A 26 -2.04 25.59 -10.15
C SER A 26 -2.62 24.60 -9.14
N LEU A 27 -2.00 23.42 -9.04
CA LEU A 27 -2.29 22.44 -8.01
C LEU A 27 -2.29 23.24 -6.72
N ASP A 28 -3.39 23.20 -5.97
CA ASP A 28 -3.44 23.86 -4.67
C ASP A 28 -2.18 23.44 -3.92
N GLN A 29 -1.49 24.37 -3.25
CA GLN A 29 -0.19 24.07 -2.64
C GLN A 29 -0.22 22.80 -1.77
N SER A 30 -1.38 22.52 -1.17
CA SER A 30 -1.71 21.26 -0.48
C SER A 30 -1.70 20.01 -1.36
N GLU A 31 -2.21 20.06 -2.59
CA GLU A 31 -2.18 18.94 -3.54
C GLU A 31 -0.75 18.63 -4.02
N ILE A 32 0.10 19.66 -4.18
CA ILE A 32 1.52 19.48 -4.51
C ILE A 32 2.24 18.81 -3.35
N GLU A 33 2.05 19.31 -2.12
CA GLU A 33 2.63 18.76 -0.91
C GLU A 33 2.21 17.29 -0.69
N GLU A 34 0.93 16.97 -0.89
CA GLU A 34 0.42 15.58 -0.79
C GLU A 34 1.01 14.64 -1.85
N LYS A 35 1.19 15.12 -3.09
CA LYS A 35 1.84 14.35 -4.15
C LYS A 35 3.31 14.08 -3.83
N ILE A 36 4.06 15.10 -3.41
CA ILE A 36 5.47 14.98 -3.03
C ILE A 36 5.63 13.99 -1.85
N ASP A 37 4.80 14.11 -0.81
CA ASP A 37 4.82 13.19 0.33
C ASP A 37 4.48 11.76 -0.08
N THR A 38 3.51 11.58 -1.00
CA THR A 38 3.16 10.27 -1.54
C THR A 38 4.31 9.67 -2.37
N ASP A 39 4.99 10.47 -3.20
CA ASP A 39 6.12 10.02 -4.03
C ASP A 39 7.35 9.63 -3.19
N ILE A 40 7.66 10.40 -2.14
CA ILE A 40 8.72 10.05 -1.19
C ILE A 40 8.42 8.68 -0.55
N LYS A 41 7.18 8.46 -0.13
CA LYS A 41 6.74 7.23 0.54
C LYS A 41 6.62 6.03 -0.41
N LEU A 42 6.27 6.26 -1.68
CA LEU A 42 6.39 5.24 -2.74
C LEU A 42 7.84 4.75 -2.87
N GLY A 43 8.80 5.67 -2.75
CA GLY A 43 10.24 5.36 -2.73
C GLY A 43 10.71 4.58 -1.49
N GLU A 44 9.93 4.57 -0.41
CA GLU A 44 10.26 3.80 0.80
C GLU A 44 9.89 2.30 0.68
N ILE A 45 9.06 1.90 -0.30
CA ILE A 45 8.70 0.49 -0.47
C ILE A 45 9.92 -0.29 -0.96
N ILE A 46 10.32 -1.29 -0.17
CA ILE A 46 11.41 -2.20 -0.51
C ILE A 46 10.87 -3.51 -1.12
N SER A 47 11.74 -4.21 -1.84
CA SER A 47 11.52 -5.61 -2.24
C SER A 47 12.21 -6.53 -1.24
N TRP A 48 11.42 -7.20 -0.40
CA TRP A 48 11.90 -8.00 0.70
C TRP A 48 11.92 -9.50 0.39
N GLY A 49 12.96 -10.19 0.85
CA GLY A 49 13.05 -11.64 0.79
C GLY A 49 13.25 -12.22 -0.63
N PRO A 50 13.34 -13.56 -0.74
CA PRO A 50 13.56 -14.24 -2.03
C PRO A 50 12.38 -14.08 -2.99
N GLU A 51 11.17 -13.90 -2.48
CA GLU A 51 9.96 -13.66 -3.27
C GLU A 51 9.81 -12.19 -3.72
N LYS A 52 10.70 -11.28 -3.27
CA LYS A 52 10.67 -9.84 -3.58
C LYS A 52 9.35 -9.18 -3.20
N LEU A 53 8.83 -9.52 -2.02
CA LEU A 53 7.56 -9.02 -1.53
C LEU A 53 7.66 -7.51 -1.24
N PRO A 54 6.64 -6.72 -1.61
CA PRO A 54 6.52 -5.35 -1.14
C PRO A 54 6.50 -5.28 0.39
N ALA A 55 7.38 -4.46 0.94
CA ALA A 55 7.45 -4.23 2.38
C ALA A 55 7.85 -2.79 2.69
N GLY A 56 7.56 -2.36 3.91
CA GLY A 56 8.12 -1.15 4.47
C GLY A 56 9.60 -1.35 4.86
N PRO A 57 10.36 -0.25 4.99
CA PRO A 57 11.81 -0.31 5.19
C PRO A 57 12.21 -0.93 6.54
N ASP A 58 11.34 -0.91 7.53
CA ASP A 58 11.62 -1.38 8.90
C ASP A 58 11.15 -2.83 9.14
N VAL A 59 10.76 -3.55 8.08
CA VAL A 59 10.19 -4.90 8.16
C VAL A 59 11.09 -5.90 8.89
N GLU A 60 12.41 -5.77 8.80
CA GLU A 60 13.37 -6.64 9.51
C GLU A 60 13.75 -6.13 10.89
N SER A 61 14.00 -4.83 11.02
CA SER A 61 14.56 -4.20 12.23
C SER A 61 13.52 -4.00 13.34
N ASN A 62 12.25 -3.76 12.99
CA ASN A 62 11.20 -3.49 13.96
C ASN A 62 10.80 -4.79 14.69
N PRO A 63 10.69 -4.79 16.04
CA PRO A 63 10.25 -5.98 16.78
C PRO A 63 8.79 -6.36 16.52
N GLU A 64 7.96 -5.45 16.00
CA GLU A 64 6.58 -5.70 15.59
C GLU A 64 6.49 -5.85 14.07
N LEU A 65 5.54 -6.65 13.61
CA LEU A 65 5.29 -6.87 12.18
C LEU A 65 3.81 -6.72 11.86
N ILE A 66 3.49 -6.02 10.77
CA ILE A 66 2.15 -5.94 10.21
C ILE A 66 2.13 -6.68 8.87
N ILE A 67 1.23 -7.65 8.73
CA ILE A 67 1.04 -8.42 7.49
C ILE A 67 -0.24 -7.95 6.82
N VAL A 68 -0.16 -7.63 5.53
CA VAL A 68 -1.27 -7.16 4.67
C VAL A 68 -1.39 -8.01 3.41
N GLU A 69 -2.48 -7.86 2.66
CA GLU A 69 -2.72 -8.61 1.42
C GLU A 69 -1.85 -8.08 0.28
N GLY A 70 -1.91 -6.78 0.02
CA GLY A 70 -1.43 -6.17 -1.22
C GLY A 70 -0.35 -5.11 -1.05
N ARG A 71 0.25 -4.73 -2.20
CA ARG A 71 1.24 -3.63 -2.27
C ARG A 71 0.62 -2.28 -1.89
N ALA A 72 -0.62 -2.04 -2.30
CA ALA A 72 -1.30 -0.79 -2.05
C ALA A 72 -1.61 -0.58 -0.57
N ASP A 73 -1.86 -1.65 0.18
CA ASP A 73 -1.98 -1.61 1.64
C ASP A 73 -0.67 -1.16 2.30
N VAL A 74 0.46 -1.72 1.85
CA VAL A 74 1.80 -1.30 2.31
C VAL A 74 1.99 0.19 2.05
N LEU A 75 1.64 0.66 0.85
CA LEU A 75 1.72 2.07 0.52
C LEU A 75 0.84 2.92 1.44
N ASN A 76 -0.41 2.53 1.65
CA ASN A 76 -1.34 3.31 2.47
C ASN A 76 -0.90 3.37 3.94
N LEU A 77 -0.28 2.31 4.45
CA LEU A 77 0.33 2.28 5.78
C LEU A 77 1.59 3.16 5.88
N LEU A 78 2.43 3.21 4.84
CA LEU A 78 3.56 4.14 4.78
C LEU A 78 3.10 5.61 4.79
N ARG A 79 1.93 5.93 4.21
CA ARG A 79 1.31 7.27 4.30
C ARG A 79 1.08 7.73 5.72
N VAL A 80 0.91 6.81 6.66
CA VAL A 80 0.76 7.10 8.09
C VAL A 80 1.99 6.71 8.92
N SER A 81 3.16 6.60 8.27
CA SER A 81 4.46 6.28 8.88
C SER A 81 4.54 4.91 9.55
N VAL A 82 3.69 3.96 9.12
CA VAL A 82 3.76 2.56 9.55
C VAL A 82 4.70 1.82 8.60
N LYS A 83 5.95 1.65 9.04
CA LYS A 83 7.08 1.20 8.21
C LYS A 83 7.45 -0.27 8.36
N ASN A 84 6.80 -0.99 9.27
CA ASN A 84 7.06 -2.40 9.61
C ASN A 84 6.06 -3.37 8.96
N THR A 85 5.63 -3.06 7.75
CA THR A 85 4.58 -3.78 7.02
C THR A 85 5.17 -4.70 5.95
N ILE A 86 4.54 -5.84 5.69
CA ILE A 86 4.83 -6.71 4.55
C ILE A 86 3.55 -7.22 3.88
N SER A 87 3.50 -7.24 2.55
CA SER A 87 2.39 -7.85 1.80
C SER A 87 2.67 -9.30 1.45
N VAL A 88 1.67 -10.19 1.53
CA VAL A 88 1.79 -11.60 1.10
C VAL A 88 1.40 -11.84 -0.36
N GLN A 89 0.84 -10.84 -1.04
CA GLN A 89 0.46 -10.86 -2.46
C GLN A 89 -0.41 -12.07 -2.85
N GLY A 90 -1.44 -12.35 -2.05
CA GLY A 90 -2.42 -13.39 -2.30
C GLY A 90 -2.62 -14.33 -1.10
N THR A 91 -3.26 -15.47 -1.36
CA THR A 91 -3.73 -16.37 -0.31
C THR A 91 -2.68 -17.37 0.19
N HIS A 92 -1.57 -17.57 -0.51
CA HIS A 92 -0.53 -18.48 -0.08
C HIS A 92 0.61 -17.73 0.63
N VAL A 93 0.72 -17.91 1.94
CA VAL A 93 1.71 -17.18 2.76
C VAL A 93 3.11 -17.79 2.56
N PRO A 94 4.09 -17.02 2.06
CA PRO A 94 5.43 -17.57 1.79
C PRO A 94 6.18 -18.00 3.05
N LYS A 95 7.03 -19.04 2.94
CA LYS A 95 7.82 -19.57 4.07
C LYS A 95 8.77 -18.53 4.67
N SER A 96 9.28 -17.61 3.87
CA SER A 96 10.12 -16.49 4.32
C SER A 96 9.35 -15.59 5.30
N VAL A 97 8.09 -15.25 5.00
CA VAL A 97 7.21 -14.45 5.86
C VAL A 97 6.89 -15.20 7.16
N ILE A 98 6.61 -16.50 7.10
CA ILE A 98 6.37 -17.32 8.31
C ILE A 98 7.60 -17.32 9.22
N LYS A 99 8.80 -17.46 8.64
CA LYS A 99 10.05 -17.43 9.40
C LYS A 99 10.29 -16.06 10.03
N LEU A 100 10.03 -14.98 9.27
CA LEU A 100 10.13 -13.62 9.77
C LEU A 100 9.17 -13.40 10.94
N ALA A 101 7.89 -13.73 10.78
CA ALA A 101 6.85 -13.56 11.80
C ALA A 101 7.24 -14.25 13.13
N LYS A 102 7.82 -15.45 13.08
CA LYS A 102 8.28 -16.18 14.28
C LYS A 102 9.44 -15.51 15.03
N GLN A 103 10.18 -14.60 14.38
CA GLN A 103 11.28 -13.85 15.01
C GLN A 103 10.79 -12.56 15.69
N LYS A 104 9.54 -12.16 15.45
CA LYS A 104 8.98 -10.90 15.92
C LYS A 104 8.37 -11.07 17.31
N LYS A 105 8.37 -9.99 18.09
CA LYS A 105 7.75 -9.94 19.41
C LYS A 105 6.22 -9.90 19.32
N SER A 106 5.70 -9.25 18.28
CA SER A 106 4.26 -9.12 18.03
C SER A 106 3.99 -9.11 16.54
N VAL A 107 2.98 -9.87 16.11
CA VAL A 107 2.54 -9.95 14.72
C VAL A 107 1.07 -9.53 14.64
N THR A 108 0.78 -8.54 13.79
CA THR A 108 -0.59 -8.09 13.50
C THR A 108 -0.95 -8.48 12.06
N ALA A 109 -2.08 -9.13 11.86
CA ALA A 109 -2.69 -9.24 10.53
C ALA A 109 -3.61 -8.04 10.33
N PHE A 110 -3.40 -7.24 9.28
CA PHE A 110 -4.31 -6.18 8.88
C PHE A 110 -4.94 -6.57 7.53
N VAL A 111 -6.20 -6.96 7.57
CA VAL A 111 -6.92 -7.53 6.43
C VAL A 111 -8.12 -6.67 6.01
N ASP A 112 -8.54 -6.87 4.78
CA ASP A 112 -9.71 -6.19 4.21
C ASP A 112 -11.02 -6.57 4.90
N GLY A 113 -12.02 -5.71 4.70
CA GLY A 113 -13.37 -5.84 5.26
C GLY A 113 -14.26 -6.81 4.49
N ASP A 114 -13.67 -7.72 3.70
CA ASP A 114 -14.37 -8.54 2.73
C ASP A 114 -14.09 -10.05 2.93
N ARG A 115 -14.51 -10.85 1.95
CA ARG A 115 -14.29 -12.30 1.95
C ARG A 115 -12.82 -12.64 1.68
N GLY A 116 -12.13 -11.90 0.82
CA GLY A 116 -10.70 -12.07 0.53
C GLY A 116 -9.86 -11.96 1.80
N GLY A 117 -10.04 -10.87 2.55
CA GLY A 117 -9.35 -10.64 3.82
C GLY A 117 -9.65 -11.72 4.88
N THR A 118 -10.84 -12.33 4.84
CA THR A 118 -11.19 -13.48 5.72
C THR A 118 -10.44 -14.74 5.35
N ILE A 119 -10.27 -15.03 4.05
CA ILE A 119 -9.52 -16.19 3.58
C ILE A 119 -8.04 -16.06 3.97
N ILE A 120 -7.44 -14.88 3.76
CA ILE A 120 -6.04 -14.62 4.10
C ILE A 120 -5.79 -14.71 5.60
N LEU A 121 -6.68 -14.13 6.41
CA LEU A 121 -6.58 -14.23 7.87
C LEU A 121 -6.58 -15.70 8.33
N ASN A 122 -7.48 -16.52 7.76
CA ASN A 122 -7.56 -17.94 8.11
C ASN A 122 -6.30 -18.70 7.71
N GLU A 123 -5.72 -18.44 6.54
CA GLU A 123 -4.43 -19.03 6.16
C GLU A 123 -3.33 -18.63 7.14
N LEU A 124 -3.20 -17.32 7.44
CA LEU A 124 -2.19 -16.80 8.36
C LEU A 124 -2.27 -17.49 9.73
N LEU A 125 -3.49 -17.63 10.28
CA LEU A 125 -3.72 -18.29 11.56
C LEU A 125 -3.37 -19.79 11.56
N GLN A 126 -3.43 -20.46 10.41
CA GLN A 126 -3.02 -21.87 10.29
C GLN A 126 -1.50 -22.03 10.26
N VAL A 127 -0.77 -21.08 9.65
CA VAL A 127 0.66 -21.24 9.37
C VAL A 127 1.58 -20.49 10.33
N THR A 128 1.09 -19.44 11.01
CA THR A 128 1.88 -18.63 11.94
C THR A 128 1.04 -18.10 13.11
N LYS A 129 1.72 -17.73 14.19
CA LYS A 129 1.08 -17.04 15.33
C LYS A 129 0.77 -15.60 14.91
N ILE A 130 -0.48 -15.18 15.15
CA ILE A 130 -0.94 -13.80 15.02
C ILE A 130 -1.35 -13.32 16.40
N ASP A 131 -0.74 -12.24 16.87
CA ASP A 131 -0.99 -11.68 18.20
C ASP A 131 -2.16 -10.69 18.19
N ASN A 132 -2.37 -10.01 17.05
CA ASN A 132 -3.45 -9.05 16.89
C ASN A 132 -4.08 -9.13 15.50
N VAL A 133 -5.37 -8.83 15.40
CA VAL A 133 -6.08 -8.69 14.13
C VAL A 133 -6.66 -7.29 14.03
N ALA A 134 -6.22 -6.55 13.01
CA ALA A 134 -6.86 -5.35 12.52
C ALA A 134 -7.67 -5.70 11.28
N ARG A 135 -8.84 -5.08 11.11
CA ARG A 135 -9.70 -5.31 9.95
C ARG A 135 -10.29 -4.00 9.46
N ALA A 136 -10.26 -3.80 8.14
CA ALA A 136 -10.96 -2.67 7.53
C ALA A 136 -12.48 -2.78 7.75
N PRO A 137 -13.23 -1.66 7.75
CA PRO A 137 -14.69 -1.70 7.83
C PRO A 137 -15.29 -2.58 6.74
N GLU A 138 -16.46 -3.15 7.00
CA GLU A 138 -17.13 -4.05 6.05
C GLU A 138 -17.27 -3.41 4.66
N GLY A 139 -16.81 -4.13 3.63
CA GLY A 139 -16.84 -3.66 2.24
C GLY A 139 -15.76 -2.65 1.86
N PHE A 140 -14.80 -2.34 2.74
CA PHE A 140 -13.63 -1.51 2.43
C PHE A 140 -12.36 -2.35 2.38
N GLU A 141 -11.46 -1.98 1.47
CA GLU A 141 -10.10 -2.50 1.41
C GLU A 141 -9.15 -1.59 2.20
N VAL A 142 -8.02 -2.14 2.69
CA VAL A 142 -7.03 -1.37 3.46
C VAL A 142 -6.45 -0.23 2.61
N GLU A 143 -6.29 -0.42 1.30
CA GLU A 143 -5.87 0.62 0.36
C GLU A 143 -6.83 1.83 0.26
N GLU A 144 -8.11 1.65 0.57
CA GLU A 144 -9.15 2.68 0.49
C GLU A 144 -9.28 3.51 1.78
N LEU A 145 -8.65 3.09 2.87
CA LEU A 145 -8.84 3.72 4.16
C LEU A 145 -8.16 5.08 4.25
N THR A 146 -8.89 6.06 4.79
CA THR A 146 -8.28 7.34 5.18
C THR A 146 -7.29 7.17 6.34
N ARG A 147 -6.39 8.15 6.51
CA ARG A 147 -5.47 8.21 7.66
C ARG A 147 -6.16 7.98 9.01
N LYS A 148 -7.34 8.60 9.22
CA LYS A 148 -8.11 8.44 10.46
C LYS A 148 -8.62 7.01 10.63
N GLN A 149 -9.07 6.37 9.55
CA GLN A 149 -9.56 4.98 9.57
C GLN A 149 -8.41 3.98 9.80
N LEU A 150 -7.26 4.16 9.15
CA LEU A 150 -6.07 3.32 9.37
C LEU A 150 -5.64 3.33 10.84
N VAL A 151 -5.49 4.52 11.42
CA VAL A 151 -5.10 4.68 12.83
C VAL A 151 -6.13 4.04 13.75
N LYS A 152 -7.43 4.26 13.50
CA LYS A 152 -8.51 3.67 14.28
C LYS A 152 -8.52 2.14 14.19
N ALA A 153 -8.30 1.57 13.01
CA ALA A 153 -8.26 0.11 12.81
C ALA A 153 -7.08 -0.52 13.56
N LEU A 154 -5.89 0.10 13.49
CA LEU A 154 -4.70 -0.37 14.21
C LEU A 154 -4.81 -0.19 15.74
N GLN A 155 -5.51 0.83 16.23
CA GLN A 155 -5.76 1.03 17.66
C GLN A 155 -6.79 0.04 18.23
N ASN A 156 -7.78 -0.36 17.43
CA ASN A 156 -8.85 -1.28 17.83
C ASN A 156 -8.53 -2.75 17.49
N LYS A 157 -7.28 -3.06 17.18
CA LYS A 157 -6.84 -4.44 16.91
C LYS A 157 -7.14 -5.33 18.12
N LYS A 158 -7.60 -6.55 17.86
CA LYS A 158 -8.02 -7.54 18.87
C LYS A 158 -7.04 -8.69 18.97
#